data_AF-A0AA39UHM0-F1
#
_entry.id   AF-A0AA39UHM0-F1
#
_cell.length_a   1.000
_cell.length_b   1.000
_cell.length_c   1.000
_cell.angle_alpha   90.00
_cell.angle_beta   90.00
_cell.angle_gamma   90.00
#
_symmetry.space_group_name_H-M   'P 1'
#
loop_
_entity.id
_entity.type
_entity.pdbx_description
1 polymer ?
#
loop_
_entity_poly.entity_id
_entity_poly.type
_entity_poly.pdbx_seq_one_letter_code
_entity_poly.pdbx_strand_id
1 'polypeptide(L)'
;MGFASCVSLHYGRSFCTDCLARDPQSPSFVYNTSIFCLLNIAELSRKYHFPSFESWAADQLYKMLEVTALPFSLISTTPSSTSSSATLTENTPVSPSIDSLCARLLDISFASRFDPLFFLVARRIITQTLWHDYHPGETLVRTIQDLSVRRSRFKIQLRQLLGVVYYRMLVSFPCTATSGGNVIFPRSMDVELRMGFLSAHESLTRMWADIRSSLSLDGGSESAFPSPHAGCKEMWDYYWAQSALRAEEALRGRGTADVLGLLKSTMVAVRKIVADSPLVCLECSLAGLEAVDKVRDGIVNNLSGLFVYC
;
A
#
# COMPACT_ATOMS: atom_id res chain seq x y z
N MET A 1 -30.64 -46.02 4.24
CA MET A 1 -29.47 -46.78 3.77
C MET A 1 -28.74 -45.90 2.77
N GLY A 2 -27.62 -45.29 3.19
CA GLY A 2 -26.79 -44.45 2.33
C GLY A 2 -25.35 -44.58 2.82
N PHE A 3 -24.52 -45.23 2.01
CA PHE A 3 -23.11 -45.48 2.31
C PHE A 3 -22.31 -44.17 2.13
N ALA A 4 -21.69 -43.69 3.20
CA ALA A 4 -20.63 -42.72 3.14
C ALA A 4 -19.30 -43.46 2.93
N SER A 5 -18.63 -43.17 1.81
CA SER A 5 -17.31 -43.71 1.49
C SER A 5 -16.24 -42.81 2.12
N CYS A 6 -15.49 -43.37 3.08
CA CYS A 6 -14.29 -42.75 3.65
C CYS A 6 -13.07 -43.05 2.77
N VAL A 7 -12.44 -42.01 2.23
CA VAL A 7 -11.11 -42.10 1.63
C VAL A 7 -10.09 -41.76 2.72
N SER A 8 -9.36 -42.79 3.16
CA SER A 8 -8.24 -42.66 4.09
C SER A 8 -7.00 -42.09 3.38
N LEU A 9 -6.56 -40.91 3.82
CA LEU A 9 -5.21 -40.42 3.56
C LEU A 9 -4.39 -40.51 4.85
N HIS A 10 -3.42 -41.41 4.84
CA HIS A 10 -2.41 -41.60 5.88
C HIS A 10 -1.50 -40.37 5.98
N TYR A 11 -1.77 -39.49 6.96
CA TYR A 11 -0.74 -38.70 7.64
C TYR A 11 -1.17 -38.50 9.09
N GLY A 12 -0.44 -39.15 10.00
CA GLY A 12 -0.74 -39.16 11.43
C GLY A 12 -0.63 -37.78 12.07
N ARG A 13 -1.77 -37.10 12.22
CA ARG A 13 -2.07 -36.20 13.34
C ARG A 13 -3.55 -36.36 13.68
N SER A 14 -3.82 -37.15 14.71
CA SER A 14 -5.10 -37.19 15.40
C SER A 14 -5.31 -35.84 16.10
N PHE A 15 -5.97 -34.89 15.44
CA PHE A 15 -6.60 -33.78 16.13
C PHE A 15 -7.94 -34.29 16.68
N CYS A 16 -8.08 -34.34 18.01
CA CYS A 16 -9.38 -34.50 18.65
C CYS A 16 -10.28 -33.33 18.24
N THR A 17 -11.25 -33.57 17.35
CA THR A 17 -12.28 -32.60 16.95
C THR A 17 -13.53 -32.63 17.84
N ASP A 18 -13.56 -33.48 18.88
CA ASP A 18 -14.80 -33.78 19.65
C ASP A 18 -14.90 -33.10 21.03
N CYS A 19 -14.18 -32.00 21.27
CA CYS A 19 -14.44 -31.16 22.43
C CYS A 19 -14.52 -29.71 21.98
N LEU A 20 -15.73 -29.20 21.71
CA LEU A 20 -16.17 -27.82 21.98
C LEU A 20 -17.60 -27.64 21.46
N ALA A 21 -18.56 -28.23 22.17
CA ALA A 21 -19.90 -27.64 22.23
C ALA A 21 -19.72 -26.26 22.90
N ARG A 22 -19.61 -25.21 22.08
CA ARG A 22 -19.48 -23.83 22.56
C ARG A 22 -20.77 -23.42 23.22
N ASP A 23 -20.72 -23.31 24.54
CA ASP A 23 -21.73 -22.65 25.34
C ASP A 23 -21.79 -21.16 24.94
N PRO A 24 -22.89 -20.65 24.34
CA PRO A 24 -22.96 -19.30 23.81
C PRO A 24 -22.99 -18.19 24.88
N GLN A 25 -22.92 -18.55 26.17
CA GLN A 25 -23.01 -17.60 27.29
C GLN A 25 -21.81 -17.57 28.22
N SER A 26 -20.70 -18.26 27.92
CA SER A 26 -19.48 -18.04 28.69
C SER A 26 -18.99 -16.61 28.41
N PRO A 27 -18.87 -15.71 29.41
CA PRO A 27 -18.25 -14.42 29.21
C PRO A 27 -16.84 -14.70 28.69
N SER A 28 -16.63 -14.48 27.40
CA SER A 28 -15.31 -14.57 26.82
C SER A 28 -14.46 -13.61 27.65
N PHE A 29 -13.54 -14.15 28.46
CA PHE A 29 -12.50 -13.36 29.09
C PHE A 29 -11.70 -12.79 27.93
N VAL A 30 -12.10 -11.61 27.47
CA VAL A 30 -11.39 -10.85 26.45
C VAL A 30 -10.14 -10.36 27.16
N TYR A 31 -9.12 -11.22 27.24
CA TYR A 31 -7.78 -10.78 27.51
C TYR A 31 -7.44 -9.79 26.42
N ASN A 32 -7.55 -8.49 26.75
CA ASN A 32 -7.19 -7.40 25.87
C ASN A 32 -5.66 -7.35 25.80
N THR A 33 -5.10 -8.38 25.15
CA THR A 33 -3.66 -8.55 24.99
C THR A 33 -3.20 -7.48 24.02
N SER A 34 -2.35 -6.58 24.47
CA SER A 34 -1.85 -5.51 23.61
C SER A 34 -1.08 -6.09 22.42
N ILE A 35 -1.10 -5.37 21.30
CA ILE A 35 -0.34 -5.75 20.09
C ILE A 35 1.14 -6.00 20.38
N PHE A 36 1.75 -5.19 21.24
CA PHE A 36 3.14 -5.34 21.64
C PHE A 36 3.39 -6.61 22.44
N CYS A 37 2.45 -7.00 23.30
CA CYS A 37 2.54 -8.26 24.04
C CYS A 37 2.48 -9.45 23.09
N LEU A 38 1.56 -9.46 22.12
CA LEU A 38 1.47 -10.52 21.12
C LEU A 38 2.72 -10.62 20.23
N LEU A 39 3.29 -9.48 19.82
CA LEU A 39 4.56 -9.44 19.09
C LEU A 39 5.71 -10.03 19.91
N ASN A 40 5.81 -9.65 21.19
CA ASN A 40 6.83 -10.20 22.08
C ASN A 40 6.67 -11.71 22.27
N ILE A 41 5.43 -12.20 22.44
CA ILE A 41 5.14 -13.64 22.55
C ILE A 41 5.58 -14.36 21.27
N ALA A 42 5.23 -13.84 20.09
CA ALA A 42 5.63 -14.45 18.83
C ALA A 42 7.16 -14.47 18.64
N GLU A 43 7.85 -13.38 18.96
CA GLU A 43 9.31 -13.28 18.89
C GLU A 43 10.01 -14.25 19.84
N LEU A 44 9.58 -14.31 21.11
CA LEU A 44 10.12 -15.24 22.09
C LEU A 44 9.83 -16.69 21.71
N SER A 45 8.61 -16.98 21.26
CA SER A 45 8.21 -18.32 20.81
C SER A 45 9.08 -18.78 19.64
N ARG A 46 9.34 -17.90 18.67
CA ARG A 46 10.28 -18.18 17.56
C ARG A 46 11.70 -18.43 18.08
N LYS A 47 12.21 -17.56 18.96
CA LYS A 47 13.57 -17.65 19.52
C LYS A 47 13.81 -18.96 20.29
N TYR A 48 12.80 -19.45 21.00
CA TYR A 48 12.88 -20.68 21.79
C TYR A 48 12.23 -21.89 21.12
N HIS A 49 11.89 -21.80 19.82
CA HIS A 49 11.32 -22.89 19.02
C HIS A 49 10.02 -23.49 19.59
N PHE A 50 9.08 -22.64 20.00
CA PHE A 50 7.73 -23.01 20.42
C PHE A 50 6.69 -22.71 19.31
N PRO A 51 6.55 -23.57 18.28
CA PRO A 51 5.73 -23.28 17.09
C PRO A 51 4.24 -23.13 17.38
N SER A 52 3.71 -23.79 18.41
CA SER A 52 2.31 -23.66 18.82
C SER A 52 1.99 -22.25 19.32
N PHE A 53 2.87 -21.68 20.14
CA PHE A 53 2.72 -20.31 20.64
C PHE A 53 2.99 -19.25 19.57
N GLU A 54 3.95 -19.50 18.68
CA GLU A 54 4.20 -18.63 17.52
C GLU A 54 2.96 -18.55 16.61
N SER A 55 2.40 -19.71 16.24
CA SER A 55 1.21 -19.79 15.39
C SER A 55 -0.02 -19.18 16.07
N TRP A 56 -0.21 -19.45 17.36
CA TRP A 56 -1.27 -18.85 18.15
C TRP A 56 -1.15 -17.32 18.19
N ALA A 57 0.04 -16.79 18.47
CA ALA A 57 0.26 -15.35 18.53
C ALA A 57 0.05 -14.68 17.17
N ALA A 58 0.49 -15.30 16.07
CA ALA A 58 0.24 -14.80 14.71
C ALA A 58 -1.26 -14.78 14.36
N ASP A 59 -2.01 -15.81 14.74
CA ASP A 59 -3.47 -15.86 14.57
C ASP A 59 -4.18 -14.77 15.39
N GLN A 60 -3.77 -14.55 16.64
CA GLN A 60 -4.32 -13.46 17.47
C GLN A 60 -4.01 -12.08 16.87
N LEU A 61 -2.77 -11.87 16.38
CA LEU A 61 -2.40 -10.64 15.67
C LEU A 61 -3.28 -10.42 14.43
N TYR A 62 -3.53 -11.47 13.65
CA TYR A 62 -4.40 -11.39 12.48
C TYR A 62 -5.82 -10.99 12.84
N LYS A 63 -6.45 -11.69 13.81
CA LYS A 63 -7.82 -11.38 14.27
C LYS A 63 -7.94 -9.96 14.82
N MET A 64 -6.99 -9.56 15.65
CA MET A 64 -6.98 -8.22 16.23
C MET A 64 -6.78 -7.15 15.16
N LEU A 65 -5.87 -7.36 14.20
CA LEU A 65 -5.70 -6.45 13.08
C LEU A 65 -6.95 -6.45 12.21
N GLU A 66 -7.56 -7.57 11.87
CA GLU A 66 -8.77 -7.60 11.03
C GLU A 66 -9.89 -6.69 11.57
N VAL A 67 -10.11 -6.70 12.88
CA VAL A 67 -11.14 -5.87 13.55
C VAL A 67 -10.70 -4.42 13.73
N THR A 68 -9.41 -4.15 13.91
CA THR A 68 -8.90 -2.81 14.21
C THR A 68 -8.27 -2.15 12.99
N ALA A 69 -8.46 -0.85 12.79
CA ALA A 69 -7.71 -0.11 11.75
C ALA A 69 -6.24 0.19 12.14
N LEU A 70 -5.73 -0.48 13.19
CA LEU A 70 -4.33 -0.47 13.61
C LEU A 70 -3.42 -1.08 12.52
N PRO A 71 -2.12 -0.70 12.46
CA PRO A 71 -1.39 0.17 13.38
C PRO A 71 -1.59 1.68 13.15
N PHE A 72 -2.36 2.09 12.13
CA PHE A 72 -2.37 3.47 11.64
C PHE A 72 -3.40 4.39 12.30
N SER A 73 -4.44 3.85 12.95
CA SER A 73 -5.43 4.67 13.68
C SER A 73 -4.88 5.40 14.91
N LEU A 74 -3.67 5.08 15.38
CA LEU A 74 -3.07 5.70 16.56
C LEU A 74 -2.48 7.09 16.29
N ILE A 75 -2.35 7.50 15.02
CA ILE A 75 -1.56 8.69 14.61
C ILE A 75 -2.43 9.93 14.41
N SER A 76 -3.76 9.84 14.46
CA SER A 76 -4.62 11.02 14.24
C SER A 76 -4.53 12.10 15.34
N THR A 77 -3.65 11.95 16.33
CA THR A 77 -3.24 13.06 17.20
C THR A 77 -2.39 14.05 16.41
N THR A 78 -3.08 15.05 15.86
CA THR A 78 -2.57 16.29 15.28
C THR A 78 -1.24 16.71 15.92
N PRO A 79 -0.16 16.93 15.14
CA PRO A 79 1.08 17.46 15.68
C PRO A 79 0.78 18.85 16.25
N SER A 80 0.66 18.93 17.57
CA SER A 80 0.58 20.19 18.28
C SER A 80 1.95 20.82 18.17
N SER A 81 2.08 21.74 17.22
CA SER A 81 3.24 22.61 16.98
C SER A 81 3.57 23.39 18.25
N THR A 82 4.19 22.72 19.23
CA THR A 82 4.61 23.34 20.48
C THR A 82 6.08 23.63 20.33
N SER A 83 6.35 24.87 19.97
CA SER A 83 7.67 25.48 19.91
C SER A 83 8.42 25.27 21.22
N SER A 84 9.54 24.56 21.11
CA SER A 84 10.84 24.83 21.76
C SER A 84 10.81 25.55 23.12
N SER A 85 10.93 24.78 24.20
CA SER A 85 11.73 25.21 25.36
C SER A 85 12.53 24.01 25.83
N ALA A 86 13.85 24.13 25.69
CA ALA A 86 14.81 23.11 26.04
C ALA A 86 14.96 23.04 27.56
N THR A 87 14.47 21.96 28.16
CA THR A 87 14.88 21.53 29.50
C THR A 87 15.37 20.10 29.43
N LEU A 88 16.65 19.93 29.75
CA LEU A 88 17.40 18.67 29.85
C LEU A 88 16.95 17.88 31.07
N THR A 89 15.97 17.00 30.92
CA THR A 89 15.55 15.90 31.82
C THR A 89 14.39 15.21 31.07
N GLU A 90 14.19 13.91 30.92
CA GLU A 90 14.50 12.71 31.70
C GLU A 90 13.98 11.53 30.86
N ASN A 91 14.50 10.32 31.11
CA ASN A 91 14.29 9.05 30.38
C ASN A 91 12.81 8.66 30.16
N THR A 92 12.11 9.33 29.26
CA THR A 92 10.74 8.98 28.91
C THR A 92 10.79 7.80 27.94
N PRO A 93 10.07 6.68 28.19
CA PRO A 93 10.05 5.55 27.28
C PRO A 93 9.54 6.02 25.91
N VAL A 94 10.42 6.02 24.92
CA VAL A 94 10.11 6.41 23.53
C VAL A 94 9.02 5.46 23.05
N SER A 95 7.81 6.01 22.83
CA SER A 95 6.70 5.24 22.29
C SER A 95 7.14 4.61 20.96
N PRO A 96 6.91 3.31 20.75
CA PRO A 96 7.37 2.62 19.55
C PRO A 96 6.78 3.29 18.30
N SER A 97 7.65 3.64 17.35
CA SER A 97 7.21 4.22 16.08
C SER A 97 6.35 3.23 15.29
N ILE A 98 5.43 3.76 14.49
CA ILE A 98 4.59 2.94 13.60
C ILE A 98 5.46 2.14 12.62
N ASP A 99 6.59 2.71 12.17
CA ASP A 99 7.55 2.00 11.34
C ASP A 99 8.11 0.75 12.03
N SER A 100 8.50 0.87 13.31
CA SER A 100 9.00 -0.25 14.10
C SER A 100 7.92 -1.32 14.29
N LEU A 101 6.68 -0.90 14.54
CA LEU A 101 5.54 -1.81 14.66
C LEU A 101 5.26 -2.57 13.36
N CYS A 102 5.18 -1.86 12.23
CA CYS A 102 4.99 -2.44 10.90
C CYS A 102 6.13 -3.40 10.52
N ALA A 103 7.38 -3.01 10.79
CA ALA A 103 8.56 -3.82 10.52
C ALA A 103 8.51 -5.14 11.31
N ARG A 104 8.18 -5.10 12.60
CA ARG A 104 8.03 -6.29 13.45
C ARG A 104 6.88 -7.19 12.98
N LEU A 105 5.73 -6.61 12.61
CA LEU A 105 4.60 -7.38 12.07
C LEU A 105 4.97 -8.11 10.77
N LEU A 106 5.70 -7.45 9.87
CA LEU A 106 6.20 -8.06 8.65
C LEU A 106 7.20 -9.18 8.92
N ASP A 107 8.20 -8.95 9.80
CA ASP A 107 9.19 -9.99 10.14
C ASP A 107 8.53 -11.21 10.77
N ILE A 108 7.61 -11.02 11.72
CA ILE A 108 6.91 -12.13 12.40
C ILE A 108 6.02 -12.88 11.42
N SER A 109 5.20 -12.19 10.63
CA SER A 109 4.33 -12.85 9.65
C SER A 109 5.11 -13.60 8.57
N PHE A 110 6.25 -13.07 8.16
CA PHE A 110 7.18 -13.73 7.24
C PHE A 110 7.83 -14.96 7.88
N ALA A 111 8.37 -14.83 9.09
CA ALA A 111 9.10 -15.89 9.77
C ALA A 111 8.20 -17.06 10.19
N SER A 112 7.01 -16.76 10.71
CA SER A 112 5.99 -17.74 11.08
C SER A 112 5.31 -18.38 9.87
N ARG A 113 5.55 -17.86 8.65
CA ARG A 113 4.89 -18.27 7.39
C ARG A 113 3.36 -18.18 7.47
N PHE A 114 2.84 -17.24 8.26
CA PHE A 114 1.40 -17.05 8.42
C PHE A 114 0.87 -16.10 7.32
N ASP A 115 0.48 -16.69 6.19
CA ASP A 115 0.08 -15.96 4.97
C ASP A 115 -0.98 -14.88 5.21
N PRO A 116 -2.10 -15.16 5.91
CA PRO A 116 -3.17 -14.16 6.05
C PRO A 116 -2.70 -12.88 6.75
N LEU A 117 -1.85 -13.01 7.78
CA LEU A 117 -1.26 -11.87 8.48
C LEU A 117 -0.32 -11.09 7.58
N PHE A 118 0.56 -11.79 6.84
CA PHE A 118 1.51 -11.14 5.94
C PHE A 118 0.79 -10.31 4.88
N PHE A 119 -0.19 -10.90 4.18
CA PHE A 119 -0.98 -10.21 3.17
C PHE A 119 -1.80 -9.05 3.75
N LEU A 120 -2.38 -9.23 4.93
CA LEU A 120 -3.12 -8.16 5.60
C LEU A 120 -2.22 -6.96 5.93
N VAL A 121 -1.05 -7.22 6.51
CA VAL A 121 -0.07 -6.18 6.89
C VAL A 121 0.47 -5.48 5.64
N ALA A 122 0.90 -6.23 4.63
CA ALA A 122 1.39 -5.66 3.37
C ALA A 122 0.32 -4.80 2.68
N ARG A 123 -0.91 -5.29 2.57
CA ARG A 123 -2.05 -4.53 1.99
C ARG A 123 -2.29 -3.24 2.75
N ARG A 124 -2.24 -3.28 4.09
CA ARG A 124 -2.42 -2.08 4.93
C ARG A 124 -1.30 -1.07 4.73
N ILE A 125 -0.05 -1.50 4.71
CA ILE A 125 1.08 -0.59 4.46
C ILE A 125 0.95 0.04 3.07
N ILE A 126 0.62 -0.72 2.03
CA ILE A 126 0.38 -0.18 0.68
C ILE A 126 -0.73 0.86 0.69
N THR A 127 -1.89 0.51 1.28
CA THR A 127 -3.06 1.40 1.34
C THR A 127 -2.72 2.71 2.06
N GLN A 128 -2.01 2.64 3.18
CA GLN A 128 -1.68 3.80 4.00
C GLN A 128 -0.63 4.67 3.33
N THR A 129 0.40 4.05 2.74
CA THR A 129 1.44 4.75 1.98
C THR A 129 0.88 5.50 0.78
N LEU A 130 -0.06 4.89 0.04
CA LEU A 130 -0.62 5.50 -1.18
C LEU A 130 -1.76 6.49 -0.90
N TRP A 131 -2.62 6.22 0.08
CA TRP A 131 -3.90 6.94 0.23
C TRP A 131 -4.01 7.82 1.47
N HIS A 132 -3.18 7.59 2.50
CA HIS A 132 -3.27 8.26 3.79
C HIS A 132 -2.01 9.06 4.16
N ASP A 133 -1.22 9.42 3.15
CA ASP A 133 -0.01 10.22 3.30
C ASP A 133 1.01 9.67 4.31
N TYR A 134 0.98 8.36 4.59
CA TYR A 134 1.98 7.73 5.43
C TYR A 134 3.34 7.74 4.71
N HIS A 135 4.38 8.17 5.42
CA HIS A 135 5.77 8.19 4.93
C HIS A 135 6.57 7.09 5.64
N PRO A 136 6.86 5.96 4.96
CA PRO A 136 7.63 4.88 5.56
C PRO A 136 9.01 5.35 6.02
N GLY A 137 9.35 5.14 7.28
CA GLY A 137 10.67 5.44 7.81
C GLY A 137 11.74 4.41 7.41
N GLU A 138 13.01 4.76 7.66
CA GLU A 138 14.18 3.94 7.30
C GLU A 138 14.11 2.52 7.89
N THR A 139 13.60 2.37 9.11
CA THR A 139 13.45 1.05 9.77
C THR A 139 12.58 0.11 8.95
N LEU A 140 11.40 0.58 8.50
CA LEU A 140 10.48 -0.23 7.72
C LEU A 140 11.06 -0.55 6.33
N VAL A 141 11.66 0.44 5.67
CA VAL A 141 12.32 0.28 4.36
C VAL A 141 13.40 -0.81 4.45
N ARG A 142 14.31 -0.71 5.43
CA ARG A 142 15.41 -1.66 5.61
C ARG A 142 14.90 -3.08 5.89
N THR A 143 13.84 -3.22 6.69
CA THR A 143 13.21 -4.53 6.94
C THR A 143 12.62 -5.12 5.65
N ILE A 144 11.91 -4.34 4.84
CA ILE A 144 11.33 -4.84 3.57
C ILE A 144 12.44 -5.25 2.60
N GLN A 145 13.52 -4.46 2.48
CA GLN A 145 14.69 -4.78 1.67
C GLN A 145 15.32 -6.11 2.10
N ASP A 146 15.63 -6.28 3.39
CA ASP A 146 16.21 -7.52 3.91
C ASP A 146 15.31 -8.73 3.65
N LEU A 147 14.00 -8.61 3.89
CA LEU A 147 13.04 -9.67 3.60
C LEU A 147 12.97 -9.98 2.09
N SER A 148 13.13 -8.99 1.21
CA SER A 148 13.03 -9.16 -0.25
C SER A 148 14.20 -9.94 -0.87
N VAL A 149 15.38 -9.89 -0.25
CA VAL A 149 16.58 -10.63 -0.68
C VAL A 149 16.48 -12.10 -0.28
N ARG A 150 15.78 -12.41 0.82
CA ARG A 150 15.59 -13.78 1.29
C ARG A 150 14.72 -14.58 0.30
N ARG A 151 15.11 -15.83 0.04
CA ARG A 151 14.29 -16.75 -0.77
C ARG A 151 12.97 -17.02 -0.04
N SER A 152 11.86 -16.58 -0.63
CA SER A 152 10.53 -16.71 -0.03
C SER A 152 9.43 -16.80 -1.08
N ARG A 153 8.30 -17.41 -0.71
CA ARG A 153 7.06 -17.40 -1.51
C ARG A 153 6.44 -16.01 -1.62
N PHE A 154 6.77 -15.10 -0.69
CA PHE A 154 6.27 -13.72 -0.66
C PHE A 154 7.08 -12.75 -1.53
N LYS A 155 8.00 -13.25 -2.36
CA LYS A 155 8.93 -12.42 -3.12
C LYS A 155 8.24 -11.38 -4.00
N ILE A 156 7.13 -11.76 -4.63
CA ILE A 156 6.36 -10.85 -5.51
C ILE A 156 5.75 -9.73 -4.67
N GLN A 157 5.13 -10.05 -3.54
CA GLN A 157 4.48 -9.08 -2.66
C GLN A 157 5.49 -8.15 -1.99
N LEU A 158 6.64 -8.67 -1.57
CA LEU A 158 7.72 -7.86 -1.00
C LEU A 158 8.28 -6.88 -2.02
N ARG A 159 8.46 -7.30 -3.28
CA ARG A 159 8.86 -6.40 -4.37
C ARG A 159 7.81 -5.32 -4.64
N GLN A 160 6.53 -5.69 -4.68
CA GLN A 160 5.43 -4.74 -4.84
C GLN A 160 5.42 -3.73 -3.69
N LEU A 161 5.51 -4.20 -2.46
CA LEU A 161 5.57 -3.36 -1.27
C LEU A 161 6.78 -2.41 -1.30
N LEU A 162 7.96 -2.92 -1.66
CA LEU A 162 9.17 -2.11 -1.80
C LEU A 162 9.01 -1.03 -2.88
N GLY A 163 8.44 -1.37 -4.04
CA GLY A 163 8.16 -0.42 -5.11
C GLY A 163 7.20 0.69 -4.67
N VAL A 164 6.17 0.37 -3.88
CA VAL A 164 5.24 1.37 -3.31
C VAL A 164 5.95 2.29 -2.31
N VAL A 165 6.78 1.72 -1.44
CA VAL A 165 7.55 2.49 -0.44
C VAL A 165 8.54 3.43 -1.13
N TYR A 166 9.29 2.93 -2.13
CA TYR A 166 10.19 3.75 -2.92
C TYR A 166 9.44 4.82 -3.72
N TYR A 167 8.30 4.50 -4.34
CA TYR A 167 7.46 5.52 -4.98
C TYR A 167 7.13 6.66 -4.01
N ARG A 168 6.69 6.35 -2.79
CA ARG A 168 6.38 7.39 -1.79
C ARG A 168 7.61 8.18 -1.38
N MET A 169 8.75 7.54 -1.19
CA MET A 169 10.02 8.23 -0.90
C MET A 169 10.38 9.20 -2.02
N LEU A 170 10.27 8.76 -3.28
CA LEU A 170 10.56 9.59 -4.46
C LEU A 170 9.67 10.84 -4.51
N VAL A 171 8.36 10.66 -4.36
CA VAL A 171 7.38 11.76 -4.34
C VAL A 171 7.59 12.71 -3.15
N SER A 172 8.21 12.24 -2.08
CA SER A 172 8.50 13.06 -0.90
C SER A 172 9.78 13.89 -1.05
N PHE A 173 10.61 13.65 -2.07
CA PHE A 173 11.83 14.43 -2.24
C PHE A 173 11.53 15.86 -2.70
N PRO A 174 12.23 16.85 -2.14
CA PRO A 174 12.07 18.23 -2.58
C PRO A 174 12.53 18.38 -4.04
N CYS A 175 11.69 19.03 -4.84
CA CYS A 175 11.98 19.39 -6.22
C CYS A 175 12.31 20.88 -6.33
N THR A 176 13.33 21.24 -7.11
CA THR A 176 13.60 22.65 -7.40
C THR A 176 12.57 23.22 -8.37
N ALA A 177 12.03 24.40 -8.09
CA ALA A 177 11.07 25.09 -8.95
C ALA A 177 11.67 25.66 -10.26
N THR A 178 12.99 25.57 -10.45
CA THR A 178 13.64 25.98 -11.70
C THR A 178 13.25 25.01 -12.84
N SER A 179 13.31 25.51 -14.08
CA SER A 179 12.70 25.00 -15.32
C SER A 179 13.04 23.56 -15.77
N GLY A 180 13.56 22.70 -14.89
CA GLY A 180 13.83 21.27 -15.14
C GLY A 180 13.42 20.34 -14.00
N GLY A 181 12.81 20.82 -12.91
CA GLY A 181 12.23 19.95 -11.87
C GLY A 181 13.21 18.95 -11.26
N ASN A 182 14.48 19.35 -11.06
CA ASN A 182 15.49 18.45 -10.54
C ASN A 182 15.15 18.00 -9.10
N VAL A 183 15.16 16.69 -8.88
CA VAL A 183 14.96 16.07 -7.56
C VAL A 183 16.23 16.25 -6.73
N ILE A 184 16.10 16.77 -5.51
CA ILE A 184 17.22 16.89 -4.57
C ILE A 184 17.26 15.65 -3.68
N PHE A 185 18.29 14.82 -3.89
CA PHE A 185 18.52 13.62 -3.08
C PHE A 185 19.34 13.92 -1.81
N PRO A 186 19.08 13.21 -0.70
CA PRO A 186 19.95 13.24 0.47
C PRO A 186 21.40 12.85 0.11
N ARG A 187 22.38 13.54 0.71
CA ARG A 187 23.80 13.24 0.48
C ARG A 187 24.21 11.86 1.01
N SER A 188 23.49 11.35 2.00
CA SER A 188 23.69 10.01 2.58
C SER A 188 23.15 8.87 1.71
N MET A 189 22.36 9.18 0.67
CA MET A 189 21.84 8.17 -0.23
C MET A 189 22.96 7.62 -1.11
N ASP A 190 23.03 6.29 -1.16
CA ASP A 190 23.96 5.57 -2.03
C ASP A 190 23.79 5.96 -3.52
N VAL A 191 24.88 5.91 -4.28
CA VAL A 191 24.91 6.34 -5.67
C VAL A 191 24.05 5.44 -6.55
N GLU A 192 24.06 4.12 -6.33
CA GLU A 192 23.29 3.15 -7.12
C GLU A 192 21.80 3.36 -6.88
N LEU A 193 21.42 3.49 -5.60
CA LEU A 193 20.04 3.79 -5.20
C LEU A 193 19.56 5.12 -5.82
N ARG A 194 20.41 6.15 -5.82
CA ARG A 194 20.09 7.44 -6.45
C ARG A 194 19.86 7.31 -7.96
N MET A 195 20.69 6.55 -8.65
CA MET A 195 20.52 6.30 -10.09
C MET A 195 19.23 5.56 -10.39
N GLY A 196 18.86 4.59 -9.56
CA GLY A 196 17.59 3.89 -9.69
C GLY A 196 16.38 4.81 -9.46
N PHE A 197 16.44 5.71 -8.46
CA PHE A 197 15.40 6.72 -8.27
C PHE A 197 15.28 7.71 -9.43
N LEU A 198 16.39 8.13 -10.04
CA LEU A 198 16.39 9.00 -11.22
C LEU A 198 15.75 8.31 -12.42
N SER A 199 16.10 7.05 -12.69
CA SER A 199 15.52 6.25 -13.76
C SER A 199 14.01 6.05 -13.56
N ALA A 200 13.59 5.76 -12.33
CA ALA A 200 12.17 5.64 -11.98
C ALA A 200 11.44 6.98 -12.14
N HIS A 201 12.04 8.10 -11.72
CA HIS A 201 11.47 9.43 -11.87
C HIS A 201 11.21 9.80 -13.35
N GLU A 202 12.19 9.55 -14.21
CA GLU A 202 12.04 9.79 -15.65
C GLU A 202 10.95 8.90 -16.26
N SER A 203 10.93 7.62 -15.87
CA SER A 203 9.92 6.67 -16.32
C SER A 203 8.51 7.07 -15.90
N LEU A 204 8.32 7.51 -14.66
CA LEU A 204 7.05 8.01 -14.13
C LEU A 204 6.62 9.31 -14.82
N THR A 205 7.56 10.23 -15.07
CA THR A 205 7.27 11.48 -15.77
C THR A 205 6.83 11.22 -17.21
N ARG A 206 7.48 10.30 -17.92
CA ARG A 206 7.08 9.87 -19.26
C ARG A 206 5.71 9.20 -19.24
N MET A 207 5.49 8.27 -18.30
CA MET A 207 4.21 7.61 -18.12
C MET A 207 3.07 8.60 -17.88
N TRP A 208 3.29 9.63 -17.06
CA TRP A 208 2.29 10.68 -16.86
C TRP A 208 2.04 11.49 -18.14
N ALA A 209 3.07 11.82 -18.92
CA ALA A 209 2.90 12.51 -20.21
C ALA A 209 2.06 11.68 -21.20
N ASP A 210 2.24 10.36 -21.21
CA ASP A 210 1.47 9.43 -22.03
C ASP A 210 0.00 9.37 -21.56
N ILE A 211 -0.23 9.21 -20.25
CA ILE A 211 -1.58 9.20 -19.64
C ILE A 211 -2.32 10.52 -19.88
N ARG A 212 -1.62 11.66 -19.78
CA ARG A 212 -2.19 12.99 -20.00
C ARG A 212 -2.60 13.22 -21.45
N SER A 213 -1.79 12.75 -22.40
CA SER A 213 -2.04 12.95 -23.83
C SER A 213 -3.06 11.97 -24.38
N SER A 214 -3.11 10.75 -23.85
CA SER A 214 -4.11 9.76 -24.21
C SER A 214 -4.43 8.87 -23.01
N LEU A 215 -5.64 8.99 -22.48
CA LEU A 215 -6.19 7.91 -21.67
C LEU A 215 -6.57 6.81 -22.66
N SER A 216 -5.59 5.98 -23.05
CA SER A 216 -5.80 4.89 -24.00
C SER A 216 -6.78 3.89 -23.41
N LEU A 217 -8.04 4.00 -23.80
CA LEU A 217 -9.11 3.05 -23.46
C LEU A 217 -8.95 1.70 -24.18
N ASP A 218 -8.05 1.63 -25.18
CA ASP A 218 -7.85 0.50 -26.08
C ASP A 218 -6.88 -0.57 -25.52
N GLY A 219 -6.84 -0.73 -24.20
CA GLY A 219 -6.09 -1.80 -23.54
C GLY A 219 -6.72 -3.19 -23.75
N GLY A 220 -6.86 -3.63 -25.00
CA GLY A 220 -7.16 -5.01 -25.38
C GLY A 220 -8.57 -5.27 -25.91
N SER A 221 -8.70 -5.17 -27.24
CA SER A 221 -9.67 -5.87 -28.11
C SER A 221 -11.05 -5.28 -28.39
N GLU A 222 -11.61 -4.37 -27.61
CA GLU A 222 -12.86 -3.70 -27.96
C GLU A 222 -12.79 -2.24 -27.51
N SER A 223 -13.02 -1.30 -28.44
CA SER A 223 -13.04 0.12 -28.10
C SER A 223 -14.07 0.36 -27.00
N ALA A 224 -13.63 0.89 -25.85
CA ALA A 224 -14.50 1.04 -24.66
C ALA A 224 -15.76 1.89 -24.91
N PHE A 225 -15.80 2.62 -26.03
CA PHE A 225 -17.00 3.30 -26.52
C PHE A 225 -17.57 2.58 -27.73
N PRO A 226 -18.83 2.12 -27.68
CA PRO A 226 -19.57 1.70 -28.86
C PRO A 226 -19.58 2.84 -29.90
N SER A 227 -19.52 2.49 -31.18
CA SER A 227 -19.50 3.43 -32.31
C SER A 227 -20.53 4.58 -32.30
N PRO A 228 -21.75 4.49 -31.70
CA PRO A 228 -22.65 5.65 -31.61
C PRO A 228 -22.18 6.77 -30.67
N HIS A 229 -21.15 6.58 -29.84
CA HIS A 229 -20.74 7.54 -28.81
C HIS A 229 -19.48 8.35 -29.14
N ALA A 230 -19.17 8.58 -30.43
CA ALA A 230 -18.01 9.35 -30.86
C ALA A 230 -17.92 10.74 -30.19
N GLY A 231 -19.04 11.47 -30.09
CA GLY A 231 -19.08 12.77 -29.43
C GLY A 231 -18.82 12.72 -27.91
N CYS A 232 -19.23 11.64 -27.23
CA CYS A 232 -18.92 11.44 -25.81
C CYS A 232 -17.42 11.24 -25.60
N LYS A 233 -16.76 10.50 -26.51
CA LYS A 233 -15.31 10.30 -26.47
C LYS A 233 -14.55 11.61 -26.64
N GLU A 234 -14.86 12.40 -27.66
CA GLU A 234 -14.21 13.70 -27.90
C GLU A 234 -14.36 14.64 -26.69
N MET A 235 -15.55 14.68 -26.10
CA MET A 235 -15.81 15.50 -24.92
C MET A 235 -15.11 14.97 -23.67
N TRP A 236 -15.05 13.65 -23.49
CA TRP A 236 -14.28 13.01 -22.43
C TRP A 236 -12.80 13.37 -22.54
N ASP A 237 -12.21 13.24 -23.73
CA ASP A 237 -10.80 13.57 -23.99
C ASP A 237 -10.51 15.05 -23.70
N TYR A 238 -11.44 15.94 -24.06
CA TYR A 238 -11.36 17.37 -23.73
C TYR A 238 -11.39 17.60 -22.21
N TYR A 239 -12.34 17.01 -21.48
CA TYR A 239 -12.44 17.16 -20.02
C TYR A 239 -11.25 16.54 -19.28
N TRP A 240 -10.73 15.42 -19.78
CA TRP A 240 -9.52 14.77 -19.27
C TRP A 240 -8.32 15.69 -19.39
N ALA A 241 -8.04 16.19 -20.60
CA ALA A 241 -6.91 17.07 -20.87
C ALA A 241 -6.97 18.36 -20.03
N GLN A 242 -8.16 18.97 -19.94
CA GLN A 242 -8.37 20.18 -19.12
C GLN A 242 -8.15 19.90 -17.63
N SER A 243 -8.64 18.76 -17.13
CA SER A 243 -8.50 18.37 -15.72
C SER A 243 -7.07 18.01 -15.36
N ALA A 244 -6.35 17.33 -16.27
CA ALA A 244 -4.95 16.96 -16.08
C ALA A 244 -4.05 18.21 -15.98
N LEU A 245 -4.28 19.20 -16.84
CA LEU A 245 -3.60 20.51 -16.74
C LEU A 245 -3.86 21.18 -15.38
N ARG A 246 -5.12 21.24 -14.94
CA ARG A 246 -5.46 21.80 -13.63
C ARG A 246 -4.81 21.05 -12.47
N ALA A 247 -4.69 19.72 -12.57
CA ALA A 247 -4.02 18.90 -11.56
C ALA A 247 -2.51 19.22 -11.47
N GLU A 248 -1.83 19.37 -12.61
CA GLU A 248 -0.42 19.79 -12.65
C GLU A 248 -0.24 21.19 -12.05
N GLU A 249 -1.15 22.11 -12.34
CA GLU A 249 -1.12 23.46 -11.78
C GLU A 249 -1.34 23.48 -10.27
N ALA A 250 -2.29 22.67 -9.77
CA ALA A 250 -2.57 22.55 -8.35
C ALA A 250 -1.43 21.89 -7.57
N LEU A 251 -0.63 21.04 -8.23
CA LEU A 251 0.52 20.35 -7.66
C LEU A 251 1.86 21.00 -8.04
N ARG A 252 1.86 22.27 -8.46
CA ARG A 252 3.08 23.05 -8.70
C ARG A 252 4.00 22.96 -7.47
N GLY A 253 5.11 22.24 -7.63
CA GLY A 253 6.11 21.98 -6.58
C GLY A 253 6.32 20.51 -6.19
N ARG A 254 5.37 19.60 -6.49
CA ARG A 254 5.53 18.15 -6.21
C ARG A 254 6.17 17.33 -7.34
N GLY A 255 6.53 17.97 -8.44
CA GLY A 255 7.09 17.30 -9.61
C GLY A 255 6.06 16.45 -10.37
N THR A 256 6.35 16.12 -11.63
CA THR A 256 5.47 15.31 -12.49
C THR A 256 5.56 13.81 -12.21
N ALA A 257 6.45 13.39 -11.30
CA ALA A 257 6.62 11.99 -10.94
C ALA A 257 5.57 11.47 -9.94
N ASP A 258 4.77 12.34 -9.31
CA ASP A 258 3.62 11.92 -8.49
C ASP A 258 2.41 11.54 -9.35
N VAL A 259 2.60 10.54 -10.21
CA VAL A 259 1.61 10.09 -11.20
C VAL A 259 0.30 9.69 -10.52
N LEU A 260 0.34 9.01 -9.38
CA LEU A 260 -0.86 8.59 -8.65
C LEU A 260 -1.59 9.79 -8.01
N GLY A 261 -0.85 10.76 -7.46
CA GLY A 261 -1.42 12.01 -6.95
C GLY A 261 -2.07 12.84 -8.05
N LEU A 262 -1.39 12.98 -9.19
CA LEU A 262 -1.88 13.65 -10.40
C LEU A 262 -3.13 12.96 -10.96
N LEU A 263 -3.11 11.63 -11.05
CA LEU A 263 -4.25 10.83 -11.53
C LEU A 263 -5.46 10.97 -10.59
N LYS A 264 -5.25 10.91 -9.28
CA LYS A 264 -6.31 11.12 -8.27
C LYS A 264 -6.92 12.52 -8.40
N SER A 265 -6.08 13.56 -8.50
CA SER A 265 -6.52 14.95 -8.64
C SER A 265 -7.32 15.15 -9.94
N THR A 266 -6.81 14.60 -11.05
CA THR A 266 -7.47 14.63 -12.36
C THR A 266 -8.82 13.92 -12.31
N MET A 267 -8.88 12.72 -11.73
CA MET A 267 -10.13 11.94 -11.61
C MET A 267 -11.20 12.70 -10.80
N VAL A 268 -10.81 13.36 -9.70
CA VAL A 268 -11.74 14.18 -8.90
C VAL A 268 -12.28 15.36 -9.73
N ALA A 269 -11.41 16.04 -10.48
CA ALA A 269 -11.80 17.15 -11.34
C ALA A 269 -12.72 16.71 -12.48
N VAL A 270 -12.38 15.63 -13.20
CA VAL A 270 -13.21 15.07 -14.28
C VAL A 270 -14.57 14.62 -13.76
N ARG A 271 -14.62 13.89 -12.64
CA ARG A 271 -15.88 13.43 -12.05
C ARG A 271 -16.83 14.60 -11.76
N LYS A 272 -16.29 15.72 -11.26
CA LYS A 272 -17.08 16.94 -11.03
C LYS A 272 -17.61 17.51 -12.34
N ILE A 273 -16.76 17.69 -13.34
CA ILE A 273 -17.14 18.28 -14.64
C ILE A 273 -18.19 17.42 -15.35
N VAL A 274 -18.02 16.10 -15.34
CA VAL A 274 -18.93 15.17 -16.03
C VAL A 274 -20.27 15.06 -15.30
N ALA A 275 -20.30 15.16 -13.96
CA ALA A 275 -21.57 15.20 -13.22
C ALA A 275 -22.42 16.43 -13.58
N ASP A 276 -21.78 17.55 -13.90
CA ASP A 276 -22.44 18.80 -14.26
C ASP A 276 -22.73 18.94 -15.77
N SER A 277 -22.19 18.04 -16.61
CA SER A 277 -22.25 18.15 -18.07
C SER A 277 -23.22 17.14 -18.71
N PRO A 278 -24.16 17.60 -19.57
CA PRO A 278 -25.01 16.70 -20.35
C PRO A 278 -24.32 16.15 -21.61
N LEU A 279 -23.07 16.54 -21.89
CA LEU A 279 -22.38 16.24 -23.16
C LEU A 279 -21.74 14.84 -23.20
N VAL A 280 -21.55 14.22 -22.04
CA VAL A 280 -21.08 12.84 -21.91
C VAL A 280 -22.19 12.04 -21.25
N CYS A 281 -22.69 10.99 -21.91
CA CYS A 281 -23.72 10.16 -21.29
C CYS A 281 -23.16 9.42 -20.07
N LEU A 282 -24.04 9.03 -19.14
CA LEU A 282 -23.66 8.35 -17.90
C LEU A 282 -22.84 7.09 -18.16
N GLU A 283 -23.22 6.27 -19.15
CA GLU A 283 -22.50 5.04 -19.50
C GLU A 283 -21.05 5.31 -19.92
N CYS A 284 -20.84 6.30 -20.80
CA CYS A 284 -19.50 6.69 -21.23
C CYS A 284 -18.67 7.26 -20.07
N SER A 285 -19.31 8.01 -19.16
CA SER A 285 -18.62 8.55 -17.98
C SER A 285 -18.12 7.44 -17.04
N LEU A 286 -18.94 6.41 -16.81
CA LEU A 286 -18.59 5.28 -15.96
C LEU A 286 -17.49 4.44 -16.61
N ALA A 287 -17.58 4.18 -17.91
CA ALA A 287 -16.53 3.47 -18.66
C ALA A 287 -15.19 4.23 -18.62
N GLY A 288 -15.22 5.55 -18.80
CA GLY A 288 -14.04 6.40 -18.68
C GLY A 288 -13.41 6.35 -17.28
N LEU A 289 -14.23 6.45 -16.22
CA LEU A 289 -13.75 6.36 -14.84
C LEU A 289 -13.20 4.96 -14.50
N GLU A 290 -13.84 3.89 -14.98
CA GLU A 290 -13.35 2.52 -14.80
C GLU A 290 -11.98 2.32 -15.47
N ALA A 291 -11.78 2.91 -16.65
CA ALA A 291 -10.48 2.86 -17.31
C ALA A 291 -9.39 3.61 -16.55
N VAL A 292 -9.71 4.74 -15.93
CA VAL A 292 -8.77 5.43 -15.03
C VAL A 292 -8.39 4.54 -13.85
N ASP A 293 -9.34 3.81 -13.27
CA ASP A 293 -9.08 2.85 -12.20
C ASP A 293 -8.20 1.69 -12.66
N LYS A 294 -8.42 1.16 -13.88
CA LYS A 294 -7.54 0.14 -14.49
C LYS A 294 -6.12 0.66 -14.70
N VAL A 295 -5.96 1.89 -15.19
CA VAL A 295 -4.65 2.55 -15.34
C VAL A 295 -3.97 2.69 -13.98
N ARG A 296 -4.69 3.20 -12.97
CA ARG A 296 -4.18 3.34 -11.61
C ARG A 296 -3.67 2.01 -11.05
N ASP A 297 -4.46 0.95 -11.16
CA ASP A 297 -4.11 -0.37 -10.65
C ASP A 297 -2.94 -0.98 -11.43
N GLY A 298 -2.88 -0.75 -12.75
CA GLY A 298 -1.74 -1.09 -13.60
C GLY A 298 -0.45 -0.41 -13.16
N ILE A 299 -0.49 0.89 -12.85
CA ILE A 299 0.66 1.64 -12.31
C ILE A 299 1.11 1.01 -10.98
N VAL A 300 0.19 0.82 -10.02
CA VAL A 300 0.49 0.27 -8.69
C VAL A 300 1.13 -1.12 -8.79
N ASN A 301 0.64 -1.97 -9.69
CA ASN A 301 1.20 -3.30 -9.94
C ASN A 301 2.57 -3.26 -10.61
N ASN A 302 2.84 -2.25 -11.44
CA ASN A 302 4.11 -2.07 -12.14
C ASN A 302 5.16 -1.30 -11.32
N LEU A 303 4.81 -0.69 -10.18
CA LEU A 303 5.76 0.08 -9.36
C LEU A 303 7.01 -0.74 -9.01
N SER A 304 6.88 -2.03 -8.67
CA SER A 304 8.06 -2.87 -8.42
C SER A 304 9.00 -3.02 -9.60
N GLY A 305 8.47 -2.94 -10.83
CA GLY A 305 9.25 -3.01 -12.07
C GLY A 305 10.07 -1.76 -12.34
N LEU A 306 9.63 -0.60 -11.82
CA LEU A 306 10.31 0.68 -12.01
C LEU A 306 11.56 0.84 -11.13
N PHE A 307 11.64 0.09 -10.03
CA PHE A 307 12.73 0.17 -9.05
C PHE A 307 13.58 -1.12 -9.00
N VAL A 308 13.67 -1.87 -10.10
CA VAL A 308 14.37 -3.17 -10.16
C VAL A 308 15.87 -3.07 -9.89
N TYR A 309 16.46 -1.90 -10.10
CA TYR A 309 17.89 -1.63 -9.89
C TYR A 309 18.22 -1.04 -8.51
N CYS A 310 17.26 -1.06 -7.57
CA CYS A 310 17.38 -0.51 -6.21
C CYS A 310 17.32 -1.58 -5.12
#